data_AF-A0A1N7M0K4-F1
#
_entry.id   AF-A0A1N7M0K4-F1
#
_cell.length_a   1.000
_cell.length_b   1.000
_cell.length_c   1.000
_cell.angle_alpha   90.00
_cell.angle_beta   90.00
_cell.angle_gamma   90.00
#
_symmetry.space_group_name_H-M   'P 1'
#
loop_
_entity.id
_entity.type
_entity.pdbx_description
1 polymer ?
#
loop_
_entity_poly.entity_id
_entity_poly.type
_entity_poly.pdbx_seq_one_letter_code
_entity_poly.pdbx_strand_id
1 'polypeptide(L)'
;MFLHGIPFVHLVSQYPELSPEGRKRRKSPAQKTDARRLVRHLGYEPVHLLRSSREYPLTRCIEECLGYGDTILAFPGIPYPRVQLSRREWGVRRLNIFDVAWILTTRENAREWFHHRLPGIPVLYWRPDVPKALDRRRARRGDALDEQPERKAFANQQGKGSV
;
A
#
# COMPACT_ATOMS: atom_id res chain seq x y z
N MET A 1 -5.32 7.15 2.62
CA MET A 1 -5.63 6.19 1.54
C MET A 1 -6.38 5.00 2.15
N PHE A 2 -7.28 4.40 1.38
CA PHE A 2 -7.94 3.14 1.71
C PHE A 2 -7.60 2.11 0.63
N LEU A 3 -7.25 0.89 1.01
CA LEU A 3 -6.77 -0.14 0.10
C LEU A 3 -7.68 -1.36 0.16
N HIS A 4 -8.04 -1.90 -0.99
CA HIS A 4 -8.79 -3.14 -1.13
C HIS A 4 -7.98 -4.16 -1.94
N GLY A 5 -7.64 -5.29 -1.32
CA GLY A 5 -7.04 -6.44 -2.00
C GLY A 5 -8.11 -7.35 -2.59
N ILE A 6 -7.96 -7.70 -3.87
CA ILE A 6 -8.92 -8.51 -4.61
C ILE A 6 -8.21 -9.35 -5.68
N PRO A 7 -8.59 -10.62 -5.91
CA PRO A 7 -8.16 -11.34 -7.09
C PRO A 7 -8.71 -10.68 -8.36
N PHE A 8 -7.86 -10.43 -9.35
CA PHE A 8 -8.19 -9.73 -10.59
C PHE A 8 -9.42 -10.31 -11.29
N VAL A 9 -9.55 -11.63 -11.30
CA VAL A 9 -10.72 -12.32 -11.89
C VAL A 9 -12.03 -11.89 -11.23
N HIS A 10 -12.02 -11.60 -9.92
CA HIS A 10 -13.19 -11.13 -9.20
C HIS A 10 -13.46 -9.66 -9.49
N LEU A 11 -12.41 -8.84 -9.63
CA LEU A 11 -12.54 -7.46 -10.08
C LEU A 11 -13.23 -7.39 -11.45
N VAL A 12 -12.77 -8.17 -12.43
CA VAL A 12 -13.36 -8.21 -13.78
C VAL A 12 -14.83 -8.63 -13.72
N SER A 13 -15.18 -9.62 -12.89
CA SER A 13 -16.57 -10.10 -12.77
C SER A 13 -17.53 -9.12 -12.10
N GLN A 14 -17.03 -8.17 -11.31
CA GLN A 14 -17.84 -7.21 -10.56
C GLN A 14 -17.79 -5.80 -11.16
N TYR A 15 -16.95 -5.57 -12.16
CA TYR A 15 -16.85 -4.26 -12.79
C TYR A 15 -18.23 -3.77 -13.29
N PRO A 16 -18.62 -2.50 -13.05
CA PRO A 16 -17.83 -1.40 -12.48
C PRO A 16 -17.92 -1.20 -10.95
N GLU A 17 -18.67 -2.04 -10.24
CA GLU A 17 -18.96 -1.84 -8.81
C GLU A 17 -18.64 -3.08 -7.98
N LEU A 18 -17.76 -2.93 -6.98
CA LEU A 18 -17.50 -4.01 -6.04
C LEU A 18 -18.63 -4.14 -5.03
N SER A 19 -19.14 -5.36 -4.89
CA SER A 19 -20.12 -5.71 -3.87
C SER A 19 -19.85 -7.12 -3.30
N PRO A 20 -20.17 -7.34 -2.02
CA PRO A 20 -20.00 -8.65 -1.39
C PRO A 20 -21.03 -9.68 -1.88
N GLU A 21 -22.16 -9.21 -2.41
CA GLU A 21 -23.29 -10.01 -2.92
C GLU A 21 -22.86 -10.98 -4.05
N GLY A 22 -21.83 -10.62 -4.82
CA GLY A 22 -21.28 -11.48 -5.89
C GLY A 22 -20.39 -12.63 -5.41
N ARG A 23 -19.98 -12.67 -4.13
CA ARG A 23 -19.02 -13.66 -3.62
C ARG A 23 -19.74 -14.92 -3.10
N LYS A 24 -20.31 -15.74 -4.00
CA LYS A 24 -20.80 -17.10 -3.67
C LYS A 24 -19.69 -18.17 -3.53
N ARG A 25 -18.41 -17.83 -3.73
CA ARG A 25 -17.29 -18.78 -3.65
C ARG A 25 -16.88 -19.11 -2.20
N ARG A 26 -16.19 -20.25 -2.05
CA ARG A 26 -15.78 -20.91 -0.80
C ARG A 26 -15.12 -19.96 0.22
N LYS A 27 -15.92 -19.30 1.05
CA LYS A 27 -15.45 -18.59 2.25
C LYS A 27 -14.94 -19.61 3.28
N SER A 28 -13.82 -19.32 3.94
CA SER A 28 -13.37 -20.11 5.08
C SER A 28 -14.41 -20.07 6.22
N PRO A 29 -14.40 -21.03 7.15
CA PRO A 29 -15.29 -20.99 8.31
C PRO A 29 -15.21 -19.67 9.09
N ALA A 30 -13.99 -19.14 9.27
CA ALA A 30 -13.78 -17.85 9.93
C ALA A 30 -14.43 -16.69 9.16
N GLN A 31 -14.23 -16.62 7.84
CA GLN A 31 -14.86 -15.61 6.98
C GLN A 31 -16.38 -15.71 6.99
N LYS A 32 -16.94 -16.93 7.07
CA LYS A 32 -18.40 -17.13 7.19
C LYS A 32 -18.92 -16.61 8.53
N THR A 33 -18.21 -16.88 9.62
CA THR A 33 -18.61 -16.42 10.96
C THR A 33 -18.55 -14.90 11.05
N ASP A 34 -17.49 -14.29 10.52
CA ASP A 34 -17.35 -12.84 10.46
C ASP A 34 -18.44 -12.20 9.61
N ALA A 35 -18.66 -12.71 8.39
CA ALA A 35 -19.75 -12.24 7.52
C ALA A 35 -21.13 -12.34 8.20
N ARG A 36 -21.43 -13.45 8.89
CA ARG A 36 -22.68 -13.60 9.66
C ARG A 36 -22.78 -12.59 10.79
N ARG A 37 -21.67 -12.32 11.50
CA ARG A 37 -21.62 -11.31 12.57
C ARG A 37 -21.89 -9.92 11.99
N LEU A 38 -21.26 -9.56 10.89
CA LEU A 38 -21.43 -8.26 10.22
C LEU A 38 -22.85 -8.09 9.68
N VAL A 39 -23.42 -9.11 9.03
CA VAL A 39 -24.82 -9.08 8.57
C VAL A 39 -25.79 -8.87 9.75
N ARG A 40 -25.55 -9.52 10.91
CA ARG A 40 -26.39 -9.32 12.09
C ARG A 40 -26.30 -7.90 12.68
N HIS A 41 -25.12 -7.28 12.65
CA HIS A 41 -24.93 -5.94 13.24
C HIS A 41 -25.24 -4.79 12.28
N LEU A 42 -24.97 -4.97 10.98
CA LEU A 42 -25.03 -3.90 9.97
C LEU A 42 -26.20 -4.09 8.99
N GLY A 43 -26.82 -5.28 8.96
CA GLY A 43 -27.83 -5.64 7.96
C GLY A 43 -27.25 -6.07 6.61
N TYR A 44 -25.92 -6.01 6.43
CA TYR A 44 -25.22 -6.41 5.21
C TYR A 44 -23.77 -6.85 5.50
N GLU A 45 -23.17 -7.60 4.59
CA GLU A 45 -21.72 -7.84 4.58
C GLU A 45 -21.06 -6.66 3.87
N PRO A 46 -20.02 -6.02 4.42
CA PRO A 46 -19.35 -4.90 3.75
C PRO A 46 -18.24 -5.35 2.79
N VAL A 47 -17.81 -4.46 1.89
CA VAL A 47 -16.50 -4.50 1.25
C VAL A 47 -15.48 -3.93 2.22
N HIS A 48 -14.46 -4.73 2.55
CA HIS A 48 -13.45 -4.42 3.56
C HIS A 48 -12.26 -3.67 2.93
N LEU A 49 -11.82 -2.58 3.56
CA LEU A 49 -10.65 -1.80 3.15
C LEU A 49 -9.71 -1.53 4.33
N LEU A 50 -8.41 -1.60 4.09
CA LEU A 50 -7.39 -1.17 5.03
C LEU A 50 -7.11 0.33 4.87
N ARG A 51 -7.13 1.09 5.98
CA ARG A 51 -6.77 2.51 5.99
C ARG A 51 -5.30 2.66 6.36
N SER A 52 -4.54 3.30 5.49
CA SER A 52 -3.17 3.71 5.80
C SER A 52 -3.18 4.85 6.83
N SER A 53 -2.34 4.76 7.86
CA SER A 53 -2.08 5.82 8.84
C SER A 53 -0.60 5.88 9.22
N ARG A 54 -0.22 6.77 10.14
CA ARG A 54 1.15 6.85 10.67
C ARG A 54 1.54 5.56 11.42
N GLU A 55 0.61 4.98 12.16
CA GLU A 55 0.77 3.74 12.93
C GLU A 55 0.53 2.47 12.09
N TYR A 56 0.15 2.65 10.83
CA TYR A 56 -0.13 1.56 9.90
C TYR A 56 0.21 1.99 8.47
N PRO A 57 1.50 1.96 8.11
CA PRO A 57 2.00 2.59 6.90
C PRO A 57 1.51 1.87 5.63
N LEU A 58 1.53 2.60 4.52
CA LEU A 58 1.04 2.13 3.22
C LEU A 58 1.69 0.81 2.78
N THR A 59 2.99 0.64 3.02
CA THR A 59 3.72 -0.60 2.68
C THR A 59 3.11 -1.82 3.37
N ARG A 60 2.75 -1.69 4.65
CA ARG A 60 2.12 -2.77 5.40
C ARG A 60 0.71 -3.06 4.89
N CYS A 61 -0.06 -2.03 4.55
CA CYS A 61 -1.37 -2.23 3.92
C CYS A 61 -1.24 -2.98 2.58
N ILE A 62 -0.22 -2.66 1.77
CA ILE A 62 0.03 -3.34 0.49
C ILE A 62 0.33 -4.82 0.71
N GLU A 63 1.28 -5.15 1.61
CA GLU A 63 1.63 -6.54 1.93
C GLU A 63 0.40 -7.35 2.37
N GLU A 64 -0.40 -6.80 3.30
CA GLU A 64 -1.59 -7.49 3.79
C GLU A 64 -2.67 -7.59 2.71
N CYS A 65 -2.90 -6.55 1.91
CA CYS A 65 -3.84 -6.61 0.79
C CYS A 65 -3.44 -7.65 -0.27
N LEU A 66 -2.14 -7.81 -0.55
CA LEU A 66 -1.64 -8.86 -1.45
C LEU A 66 -1.86 -10.28 -0.90
N GLY A 67 -2.05 -10.43 0.42
CA GLY A 67 -2.47 -11.68 1.03
C GLY A 67 -3.89 -12.12 0.65
N TYR A 68 -4.75 -11.19 0.17
CA TYR A 68 -6.13 -11.47 -0.23
C TYR A 68 -6.32 -11.62 -1.74
N GLY A 69 -5.37 -11.16 -2.55
CA GLY A 69 -5.47 -11.19 -4.00
C GLY A 69 -4.26 -10.61 -4.72
N ASP A 70 -4.29 -10.67 -6.04
CA ASP A 70 -3.20 -10.25 -6.93
C ASP A 70 -3.32 -8.78 -7.38
N THR A 71 -4.35 -8.08 -6.93
CA THR A 71 -4.69 -6.72 -7.34
C THR A 71 -5.13 -5.89 -6.13
N ILE A 72 -4.63 -4.67 -6.04
CA ILE A 72 -4.97 -3.68 -5.05
C ILE A 72 -5.58 -2.47 -5.74
N LEU A 73 -6.74 -2.06 -5.24
CA LEU A 73 -7.37 -0.80 -5.58
C LEU A 73 -7.16 0.17 -4.43
N ALA A 74 -6.61 1.35 -4.73
CA ALA A 74 -6.39 2.39 -3.73
C ALA A 74 -7.31 3.58 -3.94
N PHE A 75 -8.01 3.95 -2.89
CA PHE A 75 -9.00 5.01 -2.89
C PHE A 75 -8.54 6.18 -2.00
N PRO A 76 -8.67 7.43 -2.46
CA PRO A 76 -8.30 8.60 -1.65
C PRO A 76 -9.25 8.77 -0.46
N GLY A 77 -10.52 8.38 -0.63
CA GLY A 77 -11.56 8.30 0.39
C GLY A 77 -12.53 7.15 0.07
N ILE A 78 -13.46 6.88 0.99
CA ILE A 78 -14.51 5.86 0.79
C ILE A 78 -15.89 6.49 1.06
N PRO A 79 -16.93 6.06 0.31
CA PRO A 79 -18.26 6.68 0.37
C PRO A 79 -18.94 6.45 1.72
N TYR A 80 -19.94 7.27 2.03
CA TYR A 80 -20.90 7.00 3.10
C TYR A 80 -22.08 6.18 2.58
N PRO A 81 -22.72 5.34 3.41
CA PRO A 81 -22.35 5.03 4.79
C PRO A 81 -21.10 4.13 4.86
N ARG A 82 -20.18 4.49 5.76
CA ARG A 82 -18.98 3.71 6.07
C ARG A 82 -18.96 3.36 7.54
N VAL A 83 -18.47 2.17 7.85
CA VAL A 83 -18.40 1.64 9.21
C VAL A 83 -16.96 1.28 9.51
N GLN A 84 -16.47 1.65 10.71
CA GLN A 84 -15.17 1.20 11.17
C GLN A 84 -15.32 -0.21 11.76
N LEU A 85 -14.70 -1.20 11.11
CA LEU A 85 -14.76 -2.61 11.51
C LEU A 85 -13.68 -2.95 12.55
N SER A 86 -12.52 -2.29 12.43
CA SER A 86 -11.43 -2.37 13.39
C SER A 86 -10.63 -1.07 13.39
N ARG A 87 -9.56 -0.98 14.20
CA ARG A 87 -8.69 0.21 14.24
C ARG A 87 -8.15 0.61 12.86
N ARG A 88 -7.97 -0.35 11.96
CA ARG A 88 -7.33 -0.17 10.64
C ARG A 88 -8.25 -0.50 9.47
N GLU A 89 -9.41 -1.08 9.75
CA GLU A 89 -10.29 -1.64 8.73
C GLU A 89 -11.63 -0.92 8.70
N TRP A 90 -12.06 -0.62 7.48
CA TRP A 90 -13.31 0.08 7.19
C TRP A 90 -14.15 -0.75 6.23
N GLY A 91 -15.46 -0.70 6.43
CA GLY A 91 -16.45 -1.37 5.61
C GLY A 91 -17.37 -0.37 4.92
N VAL A 92 -17.65 -0.62 3.64
CA VAL A 92 -18.73 0.06 2.90
C VAL A 92 -19.58 -0.97 2.17
N ARG A 93 -20.82 -0.63 1.83
CA ARG A 93 -21.71 -1.58 1.16
C ARG A 93 -21.27 -1.89 -0.27
N ARG A 94 -20.87 -0.85 -1.01
CA ARG A 94 -20.48 -0.88 -2.42
C ARG A 94 -19.30 0.07 -2.63
N LEU A 95 -18.44 -0.25 -3.59
CA LEU A 95 -17.37 0.64 -4.05
C LEU A 95 -17.47 0.81 -5.56
N ASN A 96 -17.47 2.05 -6.02
CA ASN A 96 -17.31 2.36 -7.42
C ASN A 96 -15.83 2.29 -7.80
N ILE A 97 -15.48 1.45 -8.77
CA ILE A 97 -14.08 1.25 -9.19
C ILE A 97 -13.52 2.52 -9.86
N PHE A 98 -14.37 3.40 -10.39
CA PHE A 98 -13.92 4.67 -10.98
C PHE A 98 -13.35 5.67 -9.94
N ASP A 99 -13.61 5.47 -8.64
CA ASP A 99 -13.09 6.33 -7.57
C ASP A 99 -11.64 5.98 -7.17
N VAL A 100 -11.02 5.03 -7.87
CA VAL A 100 -9.65 4.58 -7.59
C VAL A 100 -8.64 5.66 -8.00
N ALA A 101 -7.72 5.98 -7.09
CA ALA A 101 -6.60 6.88 -7.37
C ALA A 101 -5.42 6.18 -8.06
N TRP A 102 -5.19 4.90 -7.74
CA TRP A 102 -4.18 4.06 -8.40
C TRP A 102 -4.45 2.58 -8.15
N ILE A 103 -3.88 1.77 -9.03
CA ILE A 103 -3.99 0.31 -9.02
C ILE A 103 -2.59 -0.27 -8.86
N LEU A 104 -2.46 -1.32 -8.07
CA LEU A 104 -1.25 -2.13 -8.02
C LEU A 104 -1.61 -3.58 -8.33
N THR A 105 -0.88 -4.22 -9.21
CA THR A 105 -1.15 -5.63 -9.56
C THR A 105 0.13 -6.43 -9.74
N THR A 106 0.06 -7.72 -9.44
CA THR A 106 1.09 -8.71 -9.75
C THR A 106 0.79 -9.48 -11.04
N ARG A 107 -0.12 -9.01 -11.91
CA ARG A 107 -0.52 -9.71 -13.16
C ARG A 107 -0.27 -8.91 -14.44
N GLU A 108 0.72 -9.31 -15.24
CA GLU A 108 1.18 -8.49 -16.38
C GLU A 108 0.07 -8.33 -17.40
N ASN A 109 -0.69 -9.40 -17.59
CA ASN A 109 -1.83 -9.45 -18.50
C ASN A 109 -3.04 -8.63 -18.03
N ALA A 110 -3.09 -8.13 -16.79
CA ALA A 110 -4.16 -7.25 -16.32
C ALA A 110 -4.01 -5.82 -16.86
N ARG A 111 -2.82 -5.45 -17.34
CA ARG A 111 -2.50 -4.09 -17.81
C ARG A 111 -3.46 -3.62 -18.90
N GLU A 112 -3.64 -4.42 -19.95
CA GLU A 112 -4.49 -4.05 -21.09
C GLU A 112 -5.94 -3.81 -20.66
N TRP A 113 -6.46 -4.66 -19.78
CA TRP A 113 -7.81 -4.50 -19.23
C TRP A 113 -7.96 -3.17 -18.49
N PHE A 114 -6.98 -2.80 -17.64
CA PHE A 114 -7.02 -1.53 -16.93
C PHE A 114 -6.91 -0.32 -17.85
N HIS A 115 -6.02 -0.36 -18.85
CA HIS A 115 -5.91 0.73 -19.83
C HIS A 115 -7.22 0.96 -20.58
N HIS A 116 -7.94 -0.11 -20.92
CA HIS A 116 -9.20 0.00 -21.64
C HIS A 116 -10.38 0.44 -20.75
N ARG A 117 -10.44 -0.05 -19.50
CA ARG A 117 -11.60 0.18 -18.60
C ARG A 117 -11.45 1.39 -17.69
N LEU A 118 -10.23 1.74 -17.32
CA LEU A 118 -9.90 2.82 -16.39
C LEU A 118 -8.82 3.72 -17.01
N PRO A 119 -9.11 4.36 -18.15
CA PRO A 119 -8.14 5.20 -18.83
C PRO A 119 -7.70 6.34 -17.91
N GLY A 120 -6.39 6.56 -17.83
CA GLY A 120 -5.80 7.62 -17.01
C GLY A 120 -5.54 7.25 -15.55
N ILE A 121 -5.99 6.09 -15.07
CA ILE A 121 -5.65 5.61 -13.72
C ILE A 121 -4.25 4.99 -13.71
N PRO A 122 -3.33 5.44 -12.84
CA PRO A 122 -2.00 4.83 -12.72
C PRO A 122 -2.09 3.36 -12.33
N VAL A 123 -1.44 2.49 -13.12
CA VAL A 123 -1.31 1.06 -12.85
C VAL A 123 0.15 0.74 -12.55
N LEU A 124 0.41 0.35 -11.31
CA LEU A 124 1.71 -0.06 -10.80
C LEU A 124 1.85 -1.57 -10.86
N TYR A 125 3.05 -2.01 -11.19
CA TYR A 125 3.37 -3.42 -11.28
C TYR A 125 4.23 -3.86 -10.10
N TRP A 126 3.72 -4.77 -9.29
CA TRP A 126 4.46 -5.30 -8.14
C TRP A 126 5.21 -6.57 -8.53
N ARG A 127 6.54 -6.48 -8.54
CA ARG A 127 7.43 -7.62 -8.73
C ARG A 127 8.16 -7.88 -7.41
N PRO A 128 7.85 -8.98 -6.70
CA PRO A 128 8.58 -9.31 -5.47
C PRO A 128 10.07 -9.63 -5.75
N ASP A 129 10.41 -9.93 -7.01
CA ASP A 129 11.74 -10.40 -7.41
C ASP A 129 12.70 -9.28 -7.86
N VAL A 130 12.40 -8.00 -7.61
CA VAL A 130 13.42 -6.97 -7.83
C VAL A 130 14.51 -7.20 -6.78
N PRO A 131 15.73 -7.65 -7.17
CA PRO A 131 16.79 -7.85 -6.21
C PRO A 131 17.04 -6.50 -5.53
N LYS A 132 17.43 -6.53 -4.25
CA LYS A 132 17.94 -5.36 -3.49
C LYS A 132 19.10 -4.60 -4.17
N ALA A 133 19.45 -4.95 -5.41
CA ALA A 133 20.43 -4.29 -6.27
C ALA A 133 20.13 -2.81 -6.56
N LEU A 134 18.86 -2.37 -6.47
CA LEU A 134 18.52 -0.94 -6.59
C LEU A 134 18.83 -0.12 -5.33
N ASP A 135 19.07 -0.77 -4.18
CA ASP A 135 19.47 -0.13 -2.92
C ASP A 135 20.96 0.29 -2.94
N ARG A 136 21.78 -0.33 -3.80
CA ARG A 136 23.20 0.01 -3.96
C ARG A 136 23.45 1.37 -4.60
N ARG A 137 22.45 1.99 -5.24
CA ARG A 137 22.59 3.36 -5.76
C ARG A 137 22.44 4.44 -4.68
N ARG A 138 21.83 4.13 -3.53
CA ARG A 138 21.86 5.02 -2.35
C ARG A 138 23.17 4.93 -1.59
N ALA A 139 23.73 3.73 -1.44
CA ALA A 139 25.02 3.53 -0.77
C ALA A 139 26.21 4.20 -1.51
N ARG A 140 26.12 4.45 -2.83
CA ARG A 140 27.19 5.10 -3.62
C ARG A 140 27.09 6.63 -3.72
N ARG A 141 26.06 7.26 -3.15
CA ARG A 141 25.90 8.72 -3.13
C ARG A 141 26.07 9.33 -1.72
N GLY A 142 26.39 8.51 -0.72
CA GLY A 142 26.46 8.92 0.70
C GLY A 142 27.86 9.20 1.27
N ASP A 143 28.94 8.66 0.69
CA ASP A 143 30.29 8.75 1.31
C ASP A 143 31.25 9.59 0.47
N ALA A 144 30.90 10.86 0.21
CA ALA A 144 31.84 11.81 -0.38
C ALA A 144 31.58 13.25 0.10
N LEU A 145 31.20 13.45 1.35
CA LEU A 145 31.30 14.75 2.02
C LEU A 145 31.60 14.50 3.50
N ASP A 146 32.52 15.31 4.03
CA ASP A 146 33.05 15.36 5.38
C ASP A 146 34.01 14.24 5.81
N GLU A 147 35.31 14.54 5.69
CA GLU A 147 36.12 14.83 6.88
C GLU A 147 37.45 15.51 6.46
N GLN A 148 37.53 16.83 6.66
CA GLN A 148 38.80 17.47 7.01
C GLN A 148 38.81 17.66 8.52
N PRO A 149 39.89 17.28 9.23
CA PRO A 149 40.18 17.91 10.50
C PRO A 149 41.52 18.65 10.48
N GLU A 150 41.38 19.97 10.56
CA GLU A 150 42.02 20.82 11.56
C GLU A 150 43.56 20.92 11.60
N ARG A 151 43.99 22.02 11.00
CA ARG A 151 45.04 22.93 11.51
C ARG A 151 45.08 22.96 13.05
N LYS A 152 46.18 22.51 13.64
CA LYS A 152 46.61 23.01 14.97
C LYS A 152 47.63 24.11 14.77
N ALA A 153 47.32 25.29 15.30
CA ALA A 153 48.22 26.43 15.30
C ALA A 153 48.21 27.10 16.68
N PHE A 154 49.43 27.43 17.15
CA PHE A 154 49.81 28.42 18.18
C PHE A 154 49.58 28.04 19.66
N ALA A 155 50.43 28.38 20.64
CA ALA A 155 51.71 29.11 20.72
C ALA A 155 52.32 28.95 22.14
N ASN A 156 53.65 29.07 22.26
CA ASN A 156 54.42 29.94 23.20
C ASN A 156 55.85 29.39 23.36
N GLN A 157 56.89 30.02 22.79
CA GLN A 157 57.66 31.19 23.26
C GLN A 157 58.38 31.02 24.60
N GLN A 158 59.71 30.98 24.51
CA GLN A 158 60.80 31.55 25.37
C GLN A 158 62.05 30.71 25.06
N GLY A 159 63.21 31.19 24.60
CA GLY A 159 63.87 32.47 24.80
C GLY A 159 65.19 32.20 25.54
N LYS A 160 66.34 32.36 24.85
CA LYS A 160 67.77 32.43 25.26
C LYS A 160 68.60 31.67 24.21
N GLY A 161 69.57 32.23 23.46
CA GLY A 161 70.48 33.34 23.72
C GLY A 161 71.90 32.78 23.91
N SER A 162 72.79 33.07 22.95
CA SER A 162 74.26 33.03 22.85
C SER A 162 75.10 32.44 24.00
N VAL A 163 76.21 31.73 23.79
CA VAL A 163 77.45 32.08 23.05
C VAL A 163 78.08 30.86 22.41
#